data_AF-A0A7G9YJV2-F1
#
_entry.id   AF-A0A7G9YJV2-F1
#
_cell.length_a   1.000
_cell.length_b   1.000
_cell.length_c   1.000
_cell.angle_alpha   90.00
_cell.angle_beta   90.00
_cell.angle_gamma   90.00
#
_symmetry.space_group_name_H-M   'P 1'
#
loop_
_entity.id
_entity.type
_entity.pdbx_description
1 polymer ?
#
loop_
_entity_poly.entity_id
_entity_poly.type
_entity_poly.pdbx_seq_one_letter_code
_entity_poly.pdbx_strand_id
1 'polypeptide(L)'
;MFKYIERFFAEISKKRVPVLIIDELQVIGDLKIDGLLVYKLFNFFVRLTKELHLAHVFVVTSDSLFLEQVYIETVLKGRCRYLLVDDFDYETTAAFLKGYDITCEDARVAWEYCGGKPVCLVELINCRNREEKAKEMFTFRIGELETQLKLVKELGDEIMIGSKRCDVHYEKLVSALKMFVKRDEIGMNEVDEVSKRYLVKENILFVDPLTAMIAPQSMLDLSAIREVMRDA
;
A
#
# COMPACT_ATOMS: atom_id res chain seq x y z
N MET A 1 13.31 -4.22 27.70
CA MET A 1 13.70 -3.87 26.32
C MET A 1 13.71 -2.36 26.07
N PHE A 2 12.58 -1.65 26.12
CA PHE A 2 12.53 -0.19 25.84
C PHE A 2 13.52 0.67 26.66
N LYS A 3 13.70 0.40 27.95
CA LYS A 3 14.71 1.09 28.79
C LYS A 3 16.15 0.92 28.28
N TYR A 4 16.47 -0.23 27.70
CA TYR A 4 17.80 -0.49 27.13
C TYR A 4 17.99 0.33 25.85
N ILE A 5 16.99 0.31 24.96
CA ILE A 5 16.99 1.08 23.72
C ILE A 5 17.09 2.58 24.03
N GLU A 6 16.33 3.08 25.01
CA GLU A 6 16.39 4.48 25.46
C GLU A 6 17.80 4.88 25.92
N ARG A 7 18.45 4.06 26.77
CA ARG A 7 19.84 4.32 27.21
C ARG A 7 20.83 4.34 26.05
N PHE A 8 20.66 3.42 25.09
CA PHE A 8 21.48 3.38 23.88
C PHE A 8 21.33 4.67 23.06
N PHE A 9 20.10 5.13 22.83
CA PHE A 9 19.83 6.40 22.14
C PHE A 9 20.33 7.61 22.93
N ALA A 10 20.21 7.61 24.26
CA ALA A 10 20.73 8.66 25.11
C ALA A 10 22.26 8.81 24.97
N GLU A 11 23.02 7.72 24.97
CA GLU A 11 24.48 7.78 24.78
C GLU A 11 24.88 8.24 23.38
N ILE A 12 24.16 7.82 22.34
CA ILE A 12 24.45 8.24 20.96
C ILE A 12 24.11 9.72 20.74
N SER A 13 22.97 10.17 21.27
CA SER A 13 22.47 11.54 21.14
C SER A 13 23.45 12.61 21.66
N LYS A 14 24.31 12.25 22.61
CA LYS A 14 25.39 13.12 23.12
C LYS A 14 26.39 13.54 22.05
N LYS A 15 26.55 12.75 20.98
CA LYS A 15 27.51 13.00 19.89
C LYS A 15 26.84 13.41 18.58
N ARG A 16 25.66 12.86 18.28
CA ARG A 16 24.91 13.09 17.03
C ARG A 16 23.46 12.71 17.24
N VAL A 17 22.54 13.35 16.52
CA VAL A 17 21.12 12.95 16.52
C VAL A 17 20.95 11.71 15.64
N PRO A 18 20.61 10.54 16.21
CA PRO A 18 20.40 9.31 15.44
C PRO A 18 19.03 9.30 14.75
N VAL A 19 18.95 8.53 13.67
CA VAL A 19 17.72 8.24 12.93
C VAL A 19 17.42 6.74 13.07
N LEU A 20 16.25 6.41 13.63
CA LEU A 20 15.73 5.06 13.70
C LEU A 20 14.76 4.86 12.54
N ILE A 21 15.02 3.86 11.69
CA ILE A 21 14.15 3.48 10.58
C ILE A 21 13.61 2.09 10.88
N ILE A 22 12.30 1.94 10.81
CA ILE A 22 11.62 0.66 10.94
C ILE A 22 10.86 0.43 9.65
N ASP A 23 11.34 -0.54 8.89
CA ASP A 23 10.74 -0.95 7.64
C ASP A 23 9.75 -2.10 7.86
N GLU A 24 8.68 -2.11 7.07
CA GLU A 24 7.56 -3.05 7.12
C GLU A 24 7.03 -3.31 8.54
N LEU A 25 6.62 -2.25 9.25
CA LEU A 25 6.18 -2.36 10.65
C LEU A 25 5.01 -3.34 10.86
N GLN A 26 4.15 -3.54 9.85
CA GLN A 26 3.02 -4.45 9.92
C GLN A 26 3.43 -5.91 10.17
N VAL A 27 4.68 -6.30 9.84
CA VAL A 27 5.23 -7.63 10.19
C VAL A 27 5.17 -7.85 11.70
N ILE A 28 5.29 -6.79 12.50
CA ILE A 28 5.12 -6.87 13.96
C ILE A 28 3.67 -7.17 14.33
N GLY A 29 2.69 -6.63 13.59
CA GLY A 29 1.26 -6.96 13.78
C GLY A 29 0.94 -8.43 13.46
N ASP A 30 1.55 -8.98 12.41
CA ASP A 30 1.32 -10.36 11.95
C ASP A 30 1.83 -11.43 12.91
N LEU A 31 2.79 -11.09 13.79
CA LEU A 31 3.40 -12.02 14.75
C LEU A 31 2.47 -12.45 15.91
N LYS A 32 1.14 -12.33 15.76
CA LYS A 32 0.13 -12.49 16.84
C LYS A 32 0.44 -11.61 18.04
N ILE A 33 1.02 -10.45 17.77
CA ILE A 33 1.40 -9.49 18.80
C ILE A 33 0.18 -8.64 19.09
N ASP A 34 -0.31 -8.79 20.33
CA ASP A 34 -1.41 -8.06 20.94
C ASP A 34 -1.35 -6.54 20.61
N GLY A 35 -2.47 -5.92 20.26
CA GLY A 35 -2.53 -4.48 19.91
C GLY A 35 -1.92 -3.57 20.99
N LEU A 36 -1.89 -4.06 22.23
CA LEU A 36 -1.17 -3.46 23.35
C LEU A 36 0.33 -3.23 23.10
N LEU A 37 1.02 -4.09 22.34
CA LEU A 37 2.44 -3.91 22.04
C LEU A 37 2.65 -2.84 20.97
N VAL A 38 1.84 -2.82 19.91
CA VAL A 38 1.87 -1.77 18.87
C VAL A 38 1.66 -0.40 19.52
N TYR A 39 0.63 -0.31 20.37
CA TYR A 39 0.37 0.88 21.19
C TYR A 39 1.58 1.28 22.07
N LYS A 40 2.19 0.33 22.80
CA LYS A 40 3.38 0.61 23.63
C LYS A 40 4.59 1.04 22.80
N LEU A 41 4.74 0.48 21.60
CA LEU A 41 5.83 0.77 20.68
C LEU A 41 5.71 2.21 20.14
N PHE A 42 4.53 2.61 19.68
CA PHE A 42 4.30 4.00 19.25
C PHE A 42 4.46 5.01 20.39
N ASN A 43 3.96 4.69 21.58
CA ASN A 43 4.23 5.53 22.77
C ASN A 43 5.72 5.66 23.05
N PHE A 44 6.48 4.58 22.89
CA PHE A 44 7.93 4.63 23.04
C PHE A 44 8.59 5.53 21.98
N PHE A 45 8.14 5.50 20.72
CA PHE A 45 8.64 6.41 19.68
C PHE A 45 8.31 7.87 19.97
N VAL A 46 7.09 8.15 20.45
CA VAL A 46 6.70 9.50 20.88
C VAL A 46 7.61 9.98 22.02
N ARG A 47 7.88 9.13 23.01
CA ARG A 47 8.80 9.44 24.10
C ARG A 47 10.22 9.74 23.59
N LEU A 48 10.76 8.92 22.69
CA LEU A 48 12.09 9.15 22.11
C LEU A 48 12.17 10.47 21.32
N THR A 49 11.13 10.82 20.57
CA THR A 49 11.15 11.94 19.61
C THR A 49 10.66 13.27 20.19
N LYS A 50 9.61 13.26 21.02
CA LYS A 50 8.91 14.46 21.51
C LYS A 50 9.16 14.76 22.98
N GLU A 51 9.39 13.75 23.82
CA GLU A 51 9.64 13.98 25.25
C GLU A 51 11.13 14.14 25.53
N LEU A 52 11.95 13.23 24.98
CA LEU A 52 13.39 13.18 25.25
C LEU A 52 14.25 13.77 24.13
N HIS A 53 13.68 13.98 22.93
CA HIS A 53 14.37 14.50 21.74
C HIS A 53 15.68 13.76 21.41
N LEU A 54 15.71 12.44 21.63
CA LEU A 54 16.91 11.61 21.50
C LEU A 54 17.16 11.11 20.09
N ALA A 55 16.14 11.07 19.23
CA ALA A 55 16.22 10.51 17.89
C ALA A 55 15.13 11.05 16.97
N HIS A 56 15.31 10.90 15.66
CA HIS A 56 14.23 10.89 14.69
C HIS A 56 13.79 9.44 14.42
N VAL A 57 12.50 9.22 14.21
CA VAL A 57 11.94 7.89 13.94
C VAL A 57 11.15 7.94 12.64
N PHE A 58 11.50 7.07 11.69
CA PHE A 58 10.73 6.77 10.49
C PHE A 58 10.14 5.37 10.62
N VAL A 59 8.85 5.27 10.37
CA VAL A 59 8.11 4.02 10.30
C VAL A 59 7.58 3.91 8.90
N VAL A 60 7.91 2.82 8.22
CA VAL A 60 7.52 2.52 6.84
C VAL A 60 6.65 1.26 6.86
N THR A 61 5.59 1.26 6.06
CA THR A 61 4.65 0.15 5.95
C THR A 61 3.96 0.22 4.60
N SER A 62 3.80 -0.93 3.96
CA SER A 62 2.99 -1.10 2.75
C SER A 62 1.53 -1.47 3.04
N ASP A 63 1.18 -1.79 4.29
CA ASP A 63 -0.17 -2.19 4.68
C ASP A 63 -1.02 -0.99 5.12
N SER A 64 -1.97 -0.63 4.26
CA SER A 64 -2.91 0.46 4.52
C SER A 64 -3.94 0.16 5.61
N LEU A 65 -4.33 -1.11 5.83
CA LEU A 65 -5.25 -1.48 6.92
C LEU A 65 -4.55 -1.33 8.27
N PHE A 66 -3.26 -1.64 8.33
CA PHE A 66 -2.44 -1.38 9.51
C PHE A 66 -2.35 0.13 9.79
N LEU A 67 -2.13 0.95 8.76
CA LEU A 67 -2.15 2.42 8.90
C LEU A 67 -3.52 2.94 9.37
N GLU A 68 -4.62 2.43 8.84
CA GLU A 68 -5.99 2.78 9.29
C GLU A 68 -6.17 2.52 10.79
N GLN A 69 -5.74 1.36 11.28
CA GLN A 69 -5.78 1.03 12.71
C GLN A 69 -4.94 1.99 13.54
N VAL A 70 -3.70 2.24 13.13
CA VAL A 70 -2.76 3.11 13.83
C VAL A 70 -3.21 4.58 13.80
N TYR A 71 -3.86 5.02 12.72
CA TYR A 71 -4.39 6.38 12.58
C TYR A 71 -5.56 6.64 13.54
N ILE A 72 -6.42 5.64 13.76
CA ILE A 72 -7.51 5.70 14.74
C ILE A 72 -6.95 5.77 16.17
N GLU A 73 -5.78 5.18 16.43
CA GLU A 73 -5.13 5.29 17.73
C GLU A 73 -4.72 6.73 18.06
N THR A 74 -5.35 7.30 19.09
CA THR A 74 -5.12 8.69 19.53
C THR A 74 -3.67 9.02 19.93
N VAL A 75 -2.79 8.01 20.10
CA VAL A 75 -1.40 8.16 20.53
C VAL A 75 -0.59 9.04 19.58
N LEU A 76 -0.83 8.91 18.28
CA LEU A 76 -0.07 9.59 17.24
C LEU A 76 -0.69 10.90 16.78
N LYS A 77 -1.92 11.20 17.21
CA LYS A 77 -2.65 12.40 16.79
C LYS A 77 -1.87 13.67 17.14
N GLY A 78 -1.44 14.40 16.11
CA GLY A 78 -0.63 15.63 16.25
C GLY A 78 0.83 15.41 16.68
N ARG A 79 1.30 14.16 16.74
CA ARG A 79 2.66 13.80 17.20
C ARG A 79 3.53 13.19 16.11
N CYS A 80 2.96 12.73 15.01
CA CYS A 80 3.67 12.24 13.83
C CYS A 80 3.35 13.10 12.58
N ARG A 81 4.14 12.89 11.53
CA ARG A 81 3.87 13.38 10.18
C ARG A 81 3.73 12.16 9.28
N TYR A 82 2.65 12.11 8.50
CA TYR A 82 2.45 11.09 7.49
C TYR A 82 3.04 11.55 6.16
N LEU A 83 3.69 10.62 5.46
CA LEU A 83 4.27 10.82 4.14
C LEU A 83 3.78 9.66 3.28
N LEU A 84 2.94 9.95 2.30
CA LEU A 84 2.56 8.99 1.27
C LEU A 84 3.68 8.97 0.23
N VAL A 85 4.16 7.77 -0.08
CA VAL A 85 5.06 7.51 -1.20
C VAL A 85 4.25 6.70 -2.19
N ASP A 86 3.93 7.32 -3.32
CA ASP A 86 3.09 6.75 -4.36
C ASP A 86 3.91 6.56 -5.65
N ASP A 87 3.29 5.93 -6.65
CA ASP A 87 3.82 5.82 -8.01
C ASP A 87 4.12 7.20 -8.61
N PHE A 88 5.03 7.25 -9.58
CA PHE A 88 5.35 8.50 -10.26
C PHE A 88 4.17 9.03 -11.06
N ASP A 89 4.04 10.35 -11.15
CA ASP A 89 3.18 10.98 -12.16
C ASP A 89 3.77 10.79 -13.57
N TYR A 90 3.02 11.17 -14.61
CA TYR A 90 3.44 10.99 -15.99
C TYR A 90 4.73 11.76 -16.29
N GLU A 91 4.83 13.01 -15.83
CA GLU A 91 5.99 13.86 -16.04
C GLU A 91 7.26 13.28 -15.42
N THR A 92 7.17 12.77 -14.18
CA THR A 92 8.26 12.12 -13.46
C THR A 92 8.62 10.80 -14.11
N THR A 93 7.63 10.02 -14.55
CA THR A 93 7.85 8.76 -15.31
C THR A 93 8.61 9.03 -16.60
N ALA A 94 8.16 10.00 -17.40
CA ALA A 94 8.81 10.37 -18.64
C ALA A 94 10.23 10.90 -18.40
N ALA A 95 10.44 11.71 -17.37
CA ALA A 95 11.76 12.20 -16.99
C ALA A 95 12.70 11.07 -16.53
N PHE A 96 12.19 10.14 -15.73
CA PHE A 96 12.94 8.97 -15.25
C PHE A 96 13.39 8.09 -16.43
N LEU A 97 12.46 7.72 -17.33
CA LEU A 97 12.75 6.89 -18.50
C LEU A 97 13.70 7.58 -19.48
N LYS A 98 13.56 8.89 -19.68
CA LYS A 98 14.48 9.69 -20.52
C LYS A 98 15.93 9.63 -20.00
N GLY A 99 16.12 9.52 -18.69
CA GLY A 99 17.45 9.34 -18.08
C GLY A 99 18.15 8.03 -18.47
N TYR A 100 17.42 7.06 -19.01
CA TYR A 100 17.90 5.78 -19.52
C TYR A 100 17.85 5.67 -21.05
N ASP A 101 17.83 6.81 -21.75
CA ASP A 101 17.77 6.91 -23.22
C ASP A 101 16.54 6.22 -23.85
N ILE A 102 15.44 6.11 -23.08
CA ILE A 102 14.17 5.58 -23.58
C ILE A 102 13.41 6.67 -24.34
N THR A 103 12.82 6.29 -25.47
CA THR A 103 12.09 7.22 -26.34
C THR A 103 10.76 7.65 -25.71
N CYS A 104 10.23 8.81 -26.13
CA CYS A 104 8.92 9.26 -25.64
C CYS A 104 7.78 8.30 -25.99
N GLU A 105 7.88 7.57 -27.11
CA GLU A 105 6.86 6.58 -27.50
C GLU A 105 6.89 5.36 -26.56
N ASP A 106 8.09 4.82 -26.29
CA ASP A 106 8.26 3.74 -25.31
C ASP A 106 7.81 4.18 -23.90
N ALA A 107 8.03 5.46 -23.54
CA ALA A 107 7.56 6.01 -22.27
C ALA A 107 6.03 6.12 -22.19
N ARG A 108 5.36 6.44 -23.31
CA ARG A 108 3.89 6.43 -23.40
C ARG A 108 3.35 5.01 -23.25
N VAL A 109 3.96 4.03 -23.92
CA VAL A 109 3.59 2.61 -23.78
C VAL A 109 3.80 2.14 -22.34
N ALA A 110 4.94 2.47 -21.74
CA ALA A 110 5.22 2.15 -20.33
C ALA A 110 4.15 2.74 -19.40
N TRP A 111 3.76 4.00 -19.61
CA TRP A 111 2.73 4.66 -18.83
C TRP A 111 1.35 4.01 -18.99
N GLU A 112 0.93 3.73 -20.24
CA GLU A 112 -0.39 3.16 -20.53
C GLU A 112 -0.60 1.79 -19.89
N TYR A 113 0.45 0.96 -19.86
CA TYR A 113 0.36 -0.40 -19.32
C TYR A 113 0.78 -0.51 -17.85
N CYS A 114 1.81 0.21 -17.41
CA CYS A 114 2.43 0.03 -16.10
C CYS A 114 2.29 1.25 -15.17
N GLY A 115 1.82 2.39 -15.69
CA GLY A 115 1.81 3.66 -14.96
C GLY A 115 3.21 4.12 -14.56
N GLY A 116 3.29 4.78 -13.40
CA GLY A 116 4.53 5.29 -12.83
C GLY A 116 5.22 4.38 -11.82
N LYS A 117 4.82 3.10 -11.74
CA LYS A 117 5.32 2.17 -10.72
C LYS A 117 6.81 1.88 -10.92
N PRO A 118 7.70 2.33 -10.02
CA PRO A 118 9.15 2.28 -10.26
C PRO A 118 9.70 0.89 -10.56
N VAL A 119 9.18 -0.14 -9.89
CA VAL A 119 9.58 -1.55 -10.13
C VAL A 119 9.26 -1.98 -11.56
N CYS A 120 8.07 -1.66 -12.07
CA CYS A 120 7.69 -1.95 -13.45
C CYS A 120 8.57 -1.18 -14.45
N LEU A 121 8.83 0.11 -14.18
CA LEU A 121 9.69 0.93 -15.04
C LEU A 121 11.11 0.36 -15.14
N VAL A 122 11.69 -0.12 -14.03
CA VAL A 122 13.01 -0.76 -14.00
C VAL A 122 13.01 -2.07 -14.81
N GLU A 123 11.96 -2.88 -14.71
CA GLU A 123 11.83 -4.08 -15.55
C GLU A 123 11.77 -3.74 -17.04
N LEU A 124 11.03 -2.69 -17.43
CA LEU A 124 10.96 -2.21 -18.81
C LEU A 124 12.30 -1.68 -19.31
N ILE A 125 13.06 -0.96 -18.48
CA ILE A 125 14.40 -0.48 -18.82
C ILE A 125 15.34 -1.65 -19.17
N ASN A 126 15.25 -2.73 -18.40
CA ASN A 126 16.10 -3.92 -18.56
C ASN A 126 15.67 -4.86 -19.70
N CYS A 127 14.55 -4.57 -20.37
CA CYS A 127 14.01 -5.40 -21.45
C CYS A 127 14.31 -4.83 -22.84
N ARG A 128 14.55 -5.72 -23.81
CA ARG A 128 14.77 -5.33 -25.21
C ARG A 128 13.48 -4.92 -25.90
N ASN A 129 12.41 -5.68 -25.70
CA ASN A 129 11.09 -5.38 -26.25
C ASN A 129 10.17 -4.89 -25.13
N ARG A 130 10.07 -3.56 -24.99
CA ARG A 130 9.35 -2.91 -23.90
C ARG A 130 7.84 -3.06 -24.03
N GLU A 131 7.32 -2.93 -25.23
CA GLU A 131 5.89 -3.05 -25.49
C GLU A 131 5.38 -4.47 -25.18
N GLU A 132 6.10 -5.50 -25.63
CA GLU A 132 5.76 -6.88 -25.32
C GLU A 132 5.82 -7.15 -23.81
N LYS A 133 6.86 -6.64 -23.13
CA LYS A 133 6.99 -6.81 -21.67
C LYS A 133 5.89 -6.10 -20.90
N ALA A 134 5.53 -4.89 -21.30
CA ALA A 134 4.46 -4.12 -20.68
C ALA A 134 3.10 -4.82 -20.83
N LYS A 135 2.82 -5.36 -22.04
CA LYS A 135 1.63 -6.18 -22.30
C LYS A 135 1.62 -7.48 -21.50
N GLU A 136 2.78 -8.14 -21.34
CA GLU A 136 2.92 -9.33 -20.51
C GLU A 136 2.56 -9.03 -19.06
N MET A 137 3.11 -7.96 -18.47
CA MET A 137 2.78 -7.53 -17.10
C MET A 137 1.30 -7.23 -16.93
N PHE A 138 0.71 -6.52 -17.89
CA PHE A 138 -0.72 -6.19 -17.88
C PHE A 138 -1.60 -7.43 -17.95
N THR A 139 -1.29 -8.35 -18.87
CA THR A 139 -2.01 -9.62 -19.03
C THR A 139 -1.88 -10.50 -17.79
N PHE A 140 -0.69 -10.54 -17.20
CA PHE A 140 -0.45 -11.26 -15.95
C PHE A 140 -1.32 -10.70 -14.82
N ARG A 141 -1.38 -9.37 -14.68
CA ARG A 141 -2.18 -8.75 -13.63
C ARG A 141 -3.69 -8.96 -13.80
N ILE A 142 -4.18 -8.92 -15.04
CA ILE A 142 -5.56 -9.32 -15.37
C ILE A 142 -5.82 -10.76 -14.92
N GLY A 143 -4.94 -11.69 -15.28
CA GLY A 143 -5.07 -13.11 -14.93
C GLY A 143 -5.05 -13.37 -13.43
N GLU A 144 -4.22 -12.64 -12.67
CA GLU A 144 -4.23 -12.70 -11.19
C GLU A 144 -5.59 -12.27 -10.63
N LEU A 145 -6.09 -11.11 -11.06
CA LEU A 145 -7.37 -10.57 -10.58
C LEU A 145 -8.54 -11.49 -10.94
N GLU A 146 -8.60 -12.00 -12.16
CA GLU A 146 -9.62 -12.97 -12.60
C GLU A 146 -9.55 -14.26 -11.79
N THR A 147 -8.35 -14.78 -11.53
CA THR A 147 -8.15 -16.00 -10.75
C THR A 147 -8.61 -15.80 -9.31
N GLN A 148 -8.24 -14.70 -8.67
CA GLN A 148 -8.70 -14.36 -7.32
C GLN A 148 -10.22 -14.28 -7.24
N LEU A 149 -10.86 -13.54 -8.15
CA LEU A 149 -12.31 -13.40 -8.19
C LEU A 149 -13.02 -14.74 -8.47
N LYS A 150 -12.45 -15.58 -9.35
CA LYS A 150 -12.97 -16.92 -9.64
C LYS A 150 -12.90 -17.84 -8.43
N LEU A 151 -11.80 -17.81 -7.67
CA LEU A 151 -11.66 -18.62 -6.44
C LEU A 151 -12.77 -18.27 -5.43
N VAL A 152 -13.00 -16.98 -5.17
CA VAL A 152 -14.08 -16.55 -4.28
C VAL A 152 -15.45 -16.98 -4.81
N LYS A 153 -15.68 -16.92 -6.12
CA LYS A 153 -16.95 -17.32 -6.75
C LYS A 153 -17.22 -18.82 -6.62
N GLU A 154 -16.21 -19.66 -6.83
CA GLU A 154 -16.36 -21.12 -6.92
C GLU A 154 -16.24 -21.81 -5.56
N LEU A 155 -15.36 -21.31 -4.68
CA LEU A 155 -15.01 -21.96 -3.42
C LEU A 155 -15.46 -21.15 -2.19
N GLY A 156 -15.81 -19.87 -2.37
CA GLY A 156 -15.95 -18.93 -1.26
C GLY A 156 -14.59 -18.54 -0.67
N ASP A 157 -14.60 -17.54 0.20
CA ASP A 157 -13.45 -17.14 0.99
C ASP A 157 -13.91 -16.53 2.32
N GLU A 158 -13.03 -16.51 3.32
CA GLU A 158 -13.32 -15.99 4.65
C GLU A 158 -12.17 -15.10 5.13
N ILE A 159 -12.52 -13.97 5.76
CA ILE A 159 -11.53 -13.13 6.45
C ILE A 159 -11.85 -12.97 7.92
N MET A 160 -10.79 -12.82 8.72
CA MET A 160 -10.88 -12.51 10.14
C MET A 160 -10.90 -11.01 10.35
N ILE A 161 -11.98 -10.48 10.90
CA ILE A 161 -12.08 -9.09 11.36
C ILE A 161 -12.15 -9.11 12.88
N GLY A 162 -11.02 -8.80 13.52
CA GLY A 162 -10.86 -9.01 14.96
C GLY A 162 -10.99 -10.50 15.31
N SER A 163 -11.97 -10.85 16.15
CA SER A 163 -12.26 -12.23 16.54
C SER A 163 -13.39 -12.89 15.73
N LYS A 164 -13.95 -12.20 14.73
CA LYS A 164 -15.08 -12.69 13.94
C LYS A 164 -14.60 -13.16 12.57
N ARG A 165 -15.12 -14.33 12.15
CA ARG A 165 -15.04 -14.78 10.76
C ARG A 165 -16.15 -14.13 9.97
N CYS A 166 -15.82 -13.60 8.80
CA CYS A 166 -16.75 -12.97 7.88
C CYS A 166 -16.58 -13.58 6.50
N ASP A 167 -17.68 -14.05 5.92
CA ASP A 167 -17.70 -14.61 4.58
C ASP A 167 -17.52 -13.50 3.55
N VAL A 168 -16.67 -13.77 2.57
CA VAL A 168 -16.42 -12.89 1.44
C VAL A 168 -17.41 -13.24 0.34
N HIS A 169 -18.24 -12.26 -0.03
CA HIS A 169 -19.24 -12.44 -1.08
C HIS A 169 -18.73 -11.89 -2.41
N TYR A 170 -18.62 -12.77 -3.41
CA TYR A 170 -18.20 -12.43 -4.77
C TYR A 170 -18.96 -11.23 -5.36
N GLU A 171 -20.29 -11.20 -5.22
CA GLU A 171 -21.15 -10.13 -5.76
C GLU A 171 -20.80 -8.76 -5.18
N LYS A 172 -20.41 -8.70 -3.90
CA LYS A 172 -19.99 -7.47 -3.24
C LYS A 172 -18.61 -7.02 -3.70
N LEU A 173 -17.67 -7.95 -3.89
CA LEU A 173 -16.36 -7.64 -4.48
C LEU A 173 -16.51 -7.05 -5.88
N VAL A 174 -17.31 -7.67 -6.74
CA VAL A 174 -17.57 -7.16 -8.09
C VAL A 174 -18.25 -5.80 -8.03
N SER A 175 -19.22 -5.60 -7.14
CA SER A 175 -19.86 -4.30 -6.96
C SER A 175 -18.85 -3.20 -6.56
N ALA A 176 -17.93 -3.51 -5.65
CA ALA A 176 -16.89 -2.57 -5.22
C ALA A 176 -15.93 -2.24 -6.39
N LEU A 177 -15.45 -3.26 -7.10
CA LEU A 177 -14.53 -3.10 -8.23
C LEU A 177 -15.17 -2.35 -9.41
N LYS A 178 -16.46 -2.56 -9.68
CA LYS A 178 -17.22 -1.84 -10.72
C LYS A 178 -17.25 -0.33 -10.50
N MET A 179 -17.09 0.15 -9.27
CA MET A 179 -17.03 1.59 -9.00
C MET A 179 -15.81 2.26 -9.66
N PHE A 180 -14.70 1.52 -9.79
CA PHE A 180 -13.45 2.00 -10.40
C PHE A 180 -13.45 2.00 -11.94
N VAL A 181 -14.51 1.48 -12.57
CA VAL A 181 -14.69 1.56 -14.02
C VAL A 181 -14.81 3.02 -14.49
N LYS A 182 -15.45 3.87 -13.67
CA LYS A 182 -15.71 5.29 -14.01
C LYS A 182 -14.97 6.28 -13.13
N ARG A 183 -14.38 5.84 -12.03
CA ARG A 183 -13.71 6.68 -11.03
C ARG A 183 -12.32 6.11 -10.75
N ASP A 184 -11.35 6.95 -10.46
CA ASP A 184 -10.01 6.50 -10.04
C ASP A 184 -9.98 6.22 -8.54
N GLU A 185 -10.82 6.94 -7.78
CA GLU A 185 -10.93 6.84 -6.32
C GLU A 185 -12.40 6.85 -5.86
N ILE A 186 -12.66 6.25 -4.71
CA ILE A 186 -13.97 6.22 -4.04
C ILE A 186 -13.83 6.46 -2.54
N GLY A 187 -14.89 6.92 -1.88
CA GLY A 187 -14.88 7.09 -0.43
C GLY A 187 -14.87 5.76 0.31
N MET A 188 -14.17 5.68 1.45
CA MET A 188 -14.07 4.45 2.25
C MET A 188 -15.41 3.86 2.68
N ASN A 189 -16.43 4.69 2.86
CA ASN A 189 -17.75 4.28 3.30
C ASN A 189 -18.65 3.78 2.15
N GLU A 190 -18.21 3.88 0.89
CA GLU A 190 -18.97 3.40 -0.27
C GLU A 190 -18.89 1.87 -0.44
N VAL A 191 -17.90 1.23 0.19
CA VAL A 191 -17.67 -0.22 0.13
C VAL A 191 -17.86 -0.84 1.51
N ASP A 192 -18.43 -2.04 1.58
CA ASP A 192 -18.56 -2.72 2.88
C ASP A 192 -17.21 -3.15 3.44
N GLU A 193 -17.13 -3.24 4.76
CA GLU A 193 -15.88 -3.48 5.48
C GLU A 193 -15.21 -4.81 5.10
N VAL A 194 -15.99 -5.83 4.73
CA VAL A 194 -15.45 -7.15 4.35
C VAL A 194 -14.79 -7.05 2.98
N SER A 195 -15.50 -6.52 1.99
CA SER A 195 -14.95 -6.33 0.65
C SER A 195 -13.75 -5.37 0.64
N LYS A 196 -13.81 -4.27 1.39
CA LYS A 196 -12.67 -3.34 1.56
C LYS A 196 -11.44 -4.08 2.06
N ARG A 197 -11.54 -4.77 3.20
CA ARG A 197 -10.40 -5.45 3.82
C ARG A 197 -9.86 -6.59 2.96
N TYR A 198 -10.75 -7.33 2.30
CA TYR A 198 -10.35 -8.41 1.40
C TYR A 198 -9.51 -7.88 0.24
N LEU A 199 -10.02 -6.88 -0.50
CA LEU A 199 -9.34 -6.34 -1.68
C LEU A 199 -8.01 -5.66 -1.34
N VAL A 200 -7.91 -5.05 -0.16
CA VAL A 200 -6.63 -4.49 0.31
C VAL A 200 -5.63 -5.59 0.68
N LYS A 201 -6.08 -6.63 1.38
CA LYS A 201 -5.22 -7.77 1.74
C LYS A 201 -4.67 -8.48 0.50
N GLU A 202 -5.47 -8.59 -0.55
CA GLU A 202 -5.09 -9.18 -1.84
C GLU A 202 -4.25 -8.23 -2.72
N ASN A 203 -3.83 -7.08 -2.18
CA ASN A 203 -3.05 -6.04 -2.86
C ASN A 203 -3.71 -5.53 -4.15
N ILE A 204 -5.04 -5.38 -4.15
CA ILE A 204 -5.80 -4.83 -5.29
C ILE A 204 -6.11 -3.36 -5.04
N LEU A 205 -6.54 -3.04 -3.81
CA LEU A 205 -6.91 -1.69 -3.39
C LEU A 205 -5.98 -1.18 -2.29
N PHE A 206 -5.86 0.13 -2.21
CA PHE A 206 -5.16 0.87 -1.17
C PHE A 206 -6.14 1.82 -0.48
N VAL A 207 -6.04 1.89 0.84
CA VAL A 207 -6.88 2.72 1.70
C VAL A 207 -6.03 3.88 2.23
N ASP A 208 -6.37 5.12 1.91
CA ASP A 208 -5.66 6.29 2.45
C ASP A 208 -6.42 6.86 3.66
N PRO A 209 -6.02 6.53 4.91
CA PRO A 209 -6.71 7.00 6.12
C PRO A 209 -6.68 8.53 6.29
N LEU A 210 -5.80 9.25 5.60
CA LEU A 210 -5.72 10.71 5.68
C LEU A 210 -6.84 11.39 4.90
N THR A 211 -7.12 10.89 3.70
CA THR A 211 -8.12 11.45 2.79
C THR A 211 -9.48 10.77 2.92
N ALA A 212 -9.56 9.63 3.63
CA ALA A 212 -10.76 8.80 3.73
C ALA A 212 -11.19 8.21 2.36
N MET A 213 -10.21 7.98 1.48
CA MET A 213 -10.41 7.47 0.12
C MET A 213 -9.82 6.07 -0.07
N ILE A 214 -10.32 5.37 -1.08
CA ILE A 214 -9.83 4.08 -1.57
C ILE A 214 -9.51 4.26 -3.04
N ALA A 215 -8.32 3.80 -3.44
CA ALA A 215 -7.86 3.75 -4.82
C ALA A 215 -7.37 2.33 -5.14
N PRO A 216 -7.25 1.93 -6.41
CA PRO A 216 -6.43 0.78 -6.76
C PRO A 216 -4.98 1.01 -6.35
N GLN A 217 -4.26 -0.08 -6.06
CA GLN A 217 -2.91 0.02 -5.50
C GLN A 217 -1.86 0.57 -6.47
N SER A 218 -2.16 0.57 -7.76
CA SER A 218 -1.37 1.22 -8.80
C SER A 218 -2.25 1.51 -10.02
N MET A 219 -1.71 2.29 -10.97
CA MET A 219 -2.39 2.51 -12.25
C MET A 219 -2.56 1.21 -13.04
N LEU A 220 -1.61 0.28 -12.92
CA LEU A 220 -1.70 -1.07 -13.49
C LEU A 220 -2.92 -1.81 -12.93
N ASP A 221 -3.15 -1.71 -11.62
CA ASP A 221 -4.33 -2.30 -10.96
C ASP A 221 -5.63 -1.66 -11.45
N LEU A 222 -5.66 -0.33 -11.56
CA LEU A 222 -6.83 0.39 -12.07
C LEU A 222 -7.19 -0.05 -13.50
N SER A 223 -6.19 -0.15 -14.38
CA SER A 223 -6.38 -0.60 -15.76
C SER A 223 -6.83 -2.06 -15.82
N ALA A 224 -6.26 -2.93 -14.98
CA ALA A 224 -6.66 -4.34 -14.92
C ALA A 224 -8.11 -4.50 -14.42
N ILE A 225 -8.49 -3.76 -13.37
CA ILE A 225 -9.87 -3.74 -12.87
C ILE A 225 -10.83 -3.29 -13.96
N ARG A 226 -10.49 -2.23 -14.70
CA ARG A 226 -11.33 -1.71 -15.80
C ARG A 226 -11.56 -2.74 -16.90
N GLU A 227 -10.53 -3.49 -17.25
CA GLU A 227 -10.62 -4.53 -18.28
C GLU A 227 -11.49 -5.70 -17.79
N VAL A 228 -11.20 -6.23 -16.59
CA VAL A 228 -11.94 -7.38 -16.03
C VAL A 228 -13.41 -7.03 -15.74
N MET A 229 -13.70 -5.80 -15.32
CA MET A 229 -15.07 -5.36 -15.01
C MET A 229 -15.87 -4.93 -16.24
N ARG A 230 -15.25 -4.84 -17.43
CA ARG A 230 -15.92 -4.41 -18.67
C ARG A 230 -17.02 -5.39 -19.10
N ASP A 231 -16.79 -6.67 -18.87
CA ASP A 231 -17.65 -7.79 -19.29
C ASP A 231 -18.36 -8.50 -18.11
N ALA A 232 -18.18 -8.00 -16.88
CA ALA A 232 -18.67 -8.60 -15.63
C ALA A 232 -20.03 -8.05 -15.14
#